data_AF-A0A2N2L7P2-F1
#
_entry.id   AF-A0A2N2L7P2-F1
#
_cell.length_a   1.000
_cell.length_b   1.000
_cell.length_c   1.000
_cell.angle_alpha   90.00
_cell.angle_beta   90.00
_cell.angle_gamma   90.00
#
_symmetry.space_group_name_H-M   'P 1'
#
loop_
_entity.id
_entity.type
_entity.pdbx_description
1 polymer ?
#
loop_
_entity_poly.entity_id
_entity_poly.type
_entity_poly.pdbx_seq_one_letter_code
_entity_poly.pdbx_strand_id
1 'polypeptide(L)'
;AASDAGREESDDSQPQVLHWFLFPLSTKPDPKVSANVAVWEATSHSGRATYFFRILPGVTNDRVTDPAKTGDTVESSIQRLNSALVLLNFRREPIYLPDDVLASQLSYRRYAIACRNLPVLRELRASYIGRAIHTTPEEWEKQAGDILARA
;
A
#
# COMPACT_ATOMS: atom_id res chain seq x y z
N ALA A 1 7.28 -34.73 -34.08
CA ALA A 1 6.40 -33.73 -33.44
C ALA A 1 7.03 -33.36 -32.11
N ALA A 2 7.68 -32.19 -32.04
CA ALA A 2 8.22 -31.63 -30.80
C ALA A 2 7.80 -30.16 -30.79
N SER A 3 7.24 -29.77 -29.64
CA SER A 3 6.51 -28.55 -29.36
C SER A 3 7.36 -27.30 -29.48
N ASP A 4 6.93 -26.40 -30.36
CA ASP A 4 7.32 -24.99 -30.38
C ASP A 4 6.56 -24.28 -29.25
N ALA A 5 7.15 -24.32 -28.05
CA ALA A 5 6.70 -23.51 -26.94
C ALA A 5 7.35 -22.13 -27.11
N GLY A 6 6.57 -21.18 -27.64
CA GLY A 6 6.97 -19.79 -27.80
C GLY A 6 7.53 -19.23 -26.50
N ARG A 7 8.85 -19.04 -26.46
CA ARG A 7 9.47 -18.10 -25.53
C ARG A 7 9.04 -16.72 -26.00
N GLU A 8 8.18 -16.07 -25.22
CA GLU A 8 8.02 -14.62 -25.32
C GLU A 8 9.39 -14.00 -25.04
N GLU A 9 10.08 -13.58 -26.10
CA GLU A 9 11.27 -12.74 -25.99
C GLU A 9 10.83 -11.43 -25.34
N SER A 10 11.19 -11.24 -24.07
CA SER A 10 11.03 -9.95 -23.41
C SER A 10 11.93 -8.95 -24.12
N ASP A 11 11.33 -8.04 -24.88
CA ASP A 11 11.99 -6.92 -25.54
C ASP A 11 12.57 -5.95 -24.50
N ASP A 12 13.81 -6.22 -24.07
CA ASP A 12 14.60 -5.41 -23.13
C ASP A 12 14.89 -3.99 -23.65
N SER A 13 14.45 -3.64 -24.87
CA SER A 13 14.63 -2.33 -25.49
C SER A 13 13.50 -1.33 -25.21
N GLN A 14 12.36 -1.78 -24.66
CA GLN A 14 11.27 -0.88 -24.29
C GLN A 14 11.61 -0.12 -23.00
N PRO A 15 11.45 1.22 -22.96
CA PRO A 15 11.64 1.97 -21.73
C PRO A 15 10.69 1.46 -20.65
N GLN A 16 11.23 1.01 -19.52
CA GLN A 16 10.42 0.53 -18.40
C GLN A 16 9.51 1.66 -17.90
N VAL A 17 8.21 1.54 -18.18
CA VAL A 17 7.23 2.53 -17.76
C VAL A 17 7.02 2.42 -16.25
N LEU A 18 7.51 3.44 -15.54
CA LEU A 18 7.31 3.57 -14.10
C LEU A 18 5.93 4.18 -13.82
N HIS A 19 5.01 3.32 -13.42
CA HIS A 19 3.69 3.67 -12.92
C HIS A 19 3.68 3.88 -11.40
N TRP A 20 2.98 4.93 -10.98
CA TRP A 20 2.74 5.28 -9.58
C TRP A 20 1.35 5.89 -9.46
N PHE A 21 0.44 5.19 -8.78
CA PHE A 21 -0.90 5.73 -8.52
C PHE A 21 -1.38 5.36 -7.13
N LEU A 22 -2.13 6.28 -6.54
CA LEU A 22 -2.78 6.15 -5.24
C LEU A 22 -4.28 6.40 -5.45
N PHE A 23 -5.12 5.47 -5.03
CA PHE A 23 -6.57 5.63 -5.16
C PHE A 23 -7.32 4.98 -4.00
N PRO A 24 -8.48 5.53 -3.59
CA PRO A 24 -9.35 4.89 -2.62
C PRO A 24 -10.07 3.69 -3.26
N LEU A 25 -10.29 2.64 -2.48
CA LEU A 25 -10.99 1.42 -2.86
C LEU A 25 -12.09 1.11 -1.83
N SER A 26 -13.29 0.84 -2.34
CA SER A 26 -14.36 0.22 -1.54
C SER A 26 -14.22 -1.30 -1.63
N THR A 27 -14.25 -1.97 -0.49
CA THR A 27 -14.25 -3.44 -0.40
C THR A 27 -15.61 -4.06 -0.66
N LYS A 28 -16.67 -3.24 -0.77
CA LYS A 28 -18.04 -3.66 -1.09
C LYS A 28 -18.56 -2.90 -2.31
N PRO A 29 -19.25 -3.54 -3.26
CA PRO A 29 -19.78 -2.90 -4.46
C PRO A 29 -21.00 -1.99 -4.21
N ASP A 30 -21.32 -1.66 -2.96
CA ASP A 30 -22.42 -0.76 -2.62
C ASP A 30 -21.96 0.71 -2.70
N PRO A 31 -22.53 1.53 -3.60
CA PRO A 31 -22.18 2.94 -3.72
C PRO A 31 -22.45 3.78 -2.45
N LYS A 32 -23.20 3.25 -1.48
CA LYS A 32 -23.41 3.88 -0.17
C LYS A 32 -22.30 3.57 0.83
N VAL A 33 -21.46 2.57 0.57
CA VAL A 33 -20.32 2.23 1.42
C VAL A 33 -19.12 3.07 1.00
N SER A 34 -18.65 3.92 1.91
CA SER A 34 -17.44 4.71 1.67
C SER A 34 -16.21 3.82 1.58
N ALA A 35 -15.26 4.21 0.72
CA ALA A 35 -13.96 3.56 0.65
C ALA A 35 -13.26 3.56 2.01
N ASN A 36 -12.82 2.40 2.47
CA ASN A 36 -12.10 2.21 3.73
C ASN A 36 -10.62 1.85 3.52
N VAL A 37 -10.23 1.58 2.28
CA VAL A 37 -8.86 1.23 1.88
C VAL A 37 -8.34 2.27 0.88
N ALA A 38 -7.07 2.63 0.99
CA ALA A 38 -6.31 3.25 -0.08
C ALA A 38 -5.30 2.26 -0.64
N VAL A 39 -5.18 2.26 -1.96
CA VAL A 39 -4.33 1.37 -2.72
C VAL A 39 -3.25 2.21 -3.38
N TRP A 40 -2.00 1.82 -3.17
CA TRP A 40 -0.84 2.42 -3.80
C TRP A 40 -0.15 1.40 -4.70
N GLU A 41 -0.26 1.56 -6.02
CA GLU A 41 0.50 0.76 -6.99
C GLU A 41 1.85 1.43 -7.24
N ALA A 42 2.92 0.66 -7.07
CA ALA A 42 4.28 1.17 -7.20
C ALA A 42 5.13 0.23 -8.06
N THR A 43 5.67 0.76 -9.15
CA THR A 43 6.62 0.06 -10.01
C THR A 43 8.02 0.62 -9.84
N SER A 44 9.03 -0.19 -10.08
CA SER A 44 10.46 0.16 -9.98
C SER A 44 11.26 -0.83 -10.81
N HIS A 45 12.52 -0.49 -11.11
CA HIS A 45 13.46 -1.41 -11.77
C HIS A 45 13.61 -2.76 -11.04
N SER A 46 13.44 -2.77 -9.71
CA SER A 46 13.55 -3.98 -8.89
C SER A 46 12.22 -4.75 -8.71
N GLY A 47 11.15 -4.33 -9.38
CA GLY A 47 9.86 -5.02 -9.35
C GLY A 47 8.67 -4.10 -9.09
N ARG A 48 7.49 -4.73 -9.02
CA ARG A 48 6.20 -4.05 -8.88
C ARG A 48 5.44 -4.62 -7.69
N ALA A 49 4.79 -3.75 -6.92
CA ALA A 49 3.96 -4.15 -5.80
C ALA A 49 2.81 -3.17 -5.58
N THR A 50 1.68 -3.71 -5.13
CA THR A 50 0.50 -2.97 -4.68
C THR A 50 0.50 -2.94 -3.17
N TYR A 51 0.42 -1.75 -2.57
CA TYR A 51 0.40 -1.53 -1.12
C TYR A 51 -0.99 -1.10 -0.67
N PHE A 52 -1.45 -1.62 0.46
CA PHE A 52 -2.81 -1.40 0.96
C PHE A 52 -2.78 -0.74 2.32
N PHE A 53 -3.61 0.29 2.50
CA PHE A 53 -3.68 1.09 3.71
C PHE A 53 -5.12 1.30 4.16
N ARG A 54 -5.39 1.24 5.46
CA ARG A 54 -6.68 1.59 6.07
C ARG A 54 -6.77 3.11 6.22
N ILE A 55 -7.77 3.74 5.62
CA ILE A 55 -7.90 5.21 5.63
C ILE A 55 -8.90 5.76 6.66
N LEU A 56 -9.79 4.93 7.20
CA LEU A 56 -10.76 5.34 8.23
C LEU A 56 -10.61 4.44 9.47
N PRO A 57 -9.87 4.88 10.51
CA PRO A 57 -9.77 4.15 11.76
C PRO A 57 -11.11 4.24 12.50
N GLY A 58 -11.86 3.15 12.52
CA GLY A 58 -13.19 3.08 13.14
C GLY A 58 -14.17 2.23 12.36
N VAL A 59 -14.02 2.13 11.04
CA VAL A 59 -14.80 1.18 10.21
C VAL A 59 -14.14 -0.19 10.28
N THR A 60 -14.15 -0.78 11.47
CA THR A 60 -13.96 -2.22 11.67
C THR A 60 -15.34 -2.82 11.82
N ASN A 61 -15.55 -4.00 11.23
CA ASN A 61 -16.82 -4.56 10.79
C ASN A 61 -18.06 -4.53 11.73
N ASP A 62 -17.97 -4.07 12.99
CA ASP A 62 -19.10 -4.05 13.94
C ASP A 62 -19.23 -2.78 14.80
N ARG A 63 -18.47 -1.70 14.53
CA ARG A 63 -18.68 -0.40 15.19
C ARG A 63 -18.64 0.72 14.17
N VAL A 64 -19.80 1.16 13.71
CA VAL A 64 -19.92 2.40 12.94
C VAL A 64 -19.62 3.55 13.89
N THR A 65 -18.35 3.94 14.01
CA THR A 65 -18.05 5.30 14.47
C THR A 65 -18.57 6.21 13.36
N ASP A 66 -19.64 6.94 13.65
CA ASP A 66 -20.25 7.89 12.73
C ASP A 66 -19.15 8.78 12.12
N PRO A 67 -18.88 8.72 10.79
CA PRO A 67 -17.85 9.53 10.15
C PRO A 67 -18.05 11.02 10.41
N ALA A 68 -19.30 11.46 10.65
CA ALA A 68 -19.62 12.83 11.00
C ALA A 68 -19.07 13.25 12.38
N LYS A 69 -18.80 12.30 13.30
CA LYS A 69 -18.25 12.57 14.63
C LYS A 69 -16.72 12.63 14.65
N THR A 70 -16.05 11.98 13.71
CA THR A 70 -14.57 12.04 13.59
C THR A 70 -14.12 13.19 12.71
N GLY A 71 -14.98 13.70 11.83
CA GLY A 71 -14.63 14.76 10.86
C GLY A 71 -13.69 14.30 9.73
N ASP A 72 -13.29 13.03 9.75
CA ASP A 72 -12.41 12.42 8.77
C ASP A 72 -13.19 12.00 7.52
N THR A 73 -12.85 12.62 6.41
CA THR A 73 -13.34 12.26 5.08
C THR A 73 -12.32 11.36 4.36
N VAL A 74 -12.78 10.61 3.36
CA VAL A 74 -11.88 9.87 2.43
C VAL A 74 -10.81 10.81 1.87
N GLU A 75 -11.22 12.00 1.41
CA GLU A 75 -10.34 13.06 0.91
C GLU A 75 -9.24 13.41 1.92
N SER A 76 -9.60 13.79 3.15
CA SER A 76 -8.64 14.17 4.19
C SER A 76 -7.68 13.03 4.56
N SER A 77 -8.16 11.79 4.49
CA SER A 77 -7.37 10.60 4.78
C SER A 77 -6.37 10.29 3.69
N ILE A 78 -6.78 10.42 2.41
CA ILE A 78 -5.89 10.32 1.26
C ILE A 78 -4.83 11.42 1.30
N GLN A 79 -5.19 12.65 1.65
CA GLN A 79 -4.23 13.75 1.80
C GLN A 79 -3.18 13.45 2.87
N ARG A 80 -3.58 12.99 4.06
CA ARG A 80 -2.64 12.59 5.12
C ARG A 80 -1.70 11.47 4.67
N LEU A 81 -2.24 10.45 4.01
CA LEU A 81 -1.45 9.34 3.48
C LEU A 81 -0.43 9.85 2.46
N ASN A 82 -0.86 10.68 1.51
CA ASN A 82 0.02 11.26 0.50
C ASN A 82 1.14 12.11 1.13
N SER A 83 0.82 12.96 2.11
CA SER A 83 1.82 13.73 2.86
C SER A 83 2.84 12.84 3.57
N ALA A 84 2.39 11.73 4.17
CA ALA A 84 3.27 10.77 4.82
C ALA A 84 4.21 10.06 3.81
N LEU A 85 3.70 9.70 2.63
CA LEU A 85 4.50 9.11 1.56
C LEU A 85 5.56 10.09 1.02
N VAL A 86 5.22 11.37 0.88
CA VAL A 86 6.16 12.43 0.50
C VAL A 86 7.27 12.59 1.54
N LEU A 87 6.94 12.55 2.85
CA LEU A 87 7.95 12.60 3.93
C LEU A 87 8.94 11.43 3.87
N LEU A 88 8.50 10.26 3.38
CA LEU A 88 9.37 9.10 3.16
C LEU A 88 10.09 9.13 1.82
N ASN A 89 9.91 10.19 1.02
CA ASN A 89 10.36 10.25 -0.38
C ASN A 89 9.95 8.99 -1.15
N PHE A 90 8.71 8.55 -0.93
CA PHE A 90 8.10 7.36 -1.53
C PHE A 90 8.85 6.04 -1.29
N ARG A 91 9.72 5.99 -0.27
CA ARG A 91 10.36 4.73 0.14
C ARG A 91 9.36 3.81 0.83
N ARG A 92 9.35 2.56 0.39
CA ARG A 92 8.36 1.55 0.78
C ARG A 92 8.79 0.77 2.03
N GLU A 93 10.08 0.42 2.10
CA GLU A 93 10.67 -0.37 3.19
C GLU A 93 10.36 0.18 4.60
N PRO A 94 10.49 1.49 4.87
CA PRO A 94 10.15 2.03 6.18
C PRO A 94 8.70 1.86 6.61
N ILE A 95 7.80 1.51 5.69
CA ILE A 95 6.38 1.34 5.96
C ILE A 95 6.09 -0.08 6.46
N TYR A 96 6.62 -1.10 5.78
CA TYR A 96 6.28 -2.50 6.05
C TYR A 96 7.31 -3.27 6.88
N LEU A 97 8.53 -2.74 7.06
CA LEU A 97 9.52 -3.42 7.87
C LEU A 97 9.08 -3.45 9.34
N PRO A 98 9.28 -4.58 10.04
CA PRO A 98 9.09 -4.66 11.49
C PRO A 98 9.91 -3.62 12.26
N ASP A 99 9.40 -3.20 13.43
CA ASP A 99 10.03 -2.15 14.25
C ASP A 99 11.44 -2.53 14.73
N ASP A 100 11.65 -3.81 15.07
CA ASP A 100 12.94 -4.36 15.48
C ASP A 100 13.97 -4.33 14.32
N VAL A 101 13.53 -4.65 13.10
CA VAL A 101 14.36 -4.56 11.89
C VAL A 101 14.72 -3.10 11.59
N LEU A 102 13.76 -2.19 11.68
CA LEU A 102 14.03 -0.75 11.48
C LEU A 102 14.97 -0.17 12.53
N ALA A 103 14.86 -0.62 13.78
CA ALA A 103 15.69 -0.13 14.89
C ALA A 103 17.12 -0.68 14.86
N SER A 104 17.29 -1.93 14.43
CA SER A 104 18.58 -2.64 14.48
C SER A 104 19.49 -2.34 13.29
N GLN A 105 18.95 -2.08 12.10
CA GLN A 105 19.76 -1.87 10.90
C GLN A 105 20.24 -0.42 10.75
N LEU A 106 21.55 -0.25 10.54
CA LEU A 106 22.17 1.06 10.41
C LEU A 106 21.62 1.86 9.22
N SER A 107 21.29 1.19 8.11
CA SER A 107 20.66 1.78 6.92
C SER A 107 19.31 2.45 7.22
N TYR A 108 18.57 1.95 8.22
CA TYR A 108 17.25 2.46 8.59
C TYR A 108 17.24 3.36 9.82
N ARG A 109 18.39 3.63 10.44
CA ARG A 109 18.47 4.44 11.67
C ARG A 109 17.77 5.79 11.56
N ARG A 110 17.91 6.49 10.42
CA ARG A 110 17.22 7.77 10.17
C ARG A 110 15.70 7.62 10.14
N TYR A 111 15.18 6.58 9.50
CA TYR A 111 13.74 6.30 9.47
C TYR A 111 13.21 5.88 10.83
N ALA A 112 13.96 5.06 11.58
CA ALA A 112 13.57 4.69 12.93
C ALA A 112 13.47 5.92 13.86
N ILE A 113 14.37 6.89 13.71
CA ILE A 113 14.30 8.17 14.43
C ILE A 113 13.10 9.00 13.94
N ALA A 114 12.88 9.09 12.63
CA ALA A 114 11.75 9.82 12.06
C ALA A 114 10.41 9.25 12.53
N CYS A 115 10.23 7.93 12.52
CA CYS A 115 9.03 7.26 13.01
C CYS A 115 8.78 7.52 14.50
N ARG A 116 9.82 7.68 15.32
CA ARG A 116 9.67 8.01 16.74
C ARG A 116 9.18 9.45 16.98
N ASN A 117 9.60 10.38 16.12
CA ASN A 117 9.37 11.81 16.32
C ASN A 117 8.19 12.37 15.51
N LEU A 118 7.79 11.71 14.43
CA LEU A 118 6.75 12.17 13.51
C LEU A 118 5.51 11.28 13.65
N PRO A 119 4.44 11.74 14.32
CA PRO A 119 3.20 10.96 14.51
C PRO A 119 2.62 10.43 13.19
N VAL A 120 2.64 11.26 12.14
CA VAL A 120 2.14 10.92 10.80
C VAL A 120 2.81 9.67 10.20
N LEU A 121 4.08 9.42 10.51
CA LEU A 121 4.78 8.21 10.03
C LEU A 121 4.37 6.96 10.81
N ARG A 122 4.05 7.11 12.11
CA ARG A 122 3.51 6.00 12.91
C ARG A 122 2.11 5.65 12.46
N GLU A 123 1.29 6.65 12.16
CA GLU A 123 -0.06 6.46 11.62
C GLU A 123 -0.02 5.79 10.25
N LEU A 124 0.91 6.18 9.37
CA LEU A 124 1.12 5.50 8.09
C LEU A 124 1.51 4.02 8.26
N ARG A 125 2.39 3.71 9.22
CA ARG A 125 2.77 2.33 9.51
C ARG A 125 1.61 1.53 10.10
N ALA A 126 0.85 2.14 11.00
CA ALA A 126 -0.32 1.52 11.63
C ALA A 126 -1.48 1.30 10.65
N SER A 127 -1.59 2.13 9.60
CA SER A 127 -2.60 1.93 8.56
C SER A 127 -2.24 0.86 7.55
N TYR A 128 -0.97 0.44 7.46
CA TYR A 128 -0.52 -0.57 6.50
C TYR A 128 -1.16 -1.94 6.76
N ILE A 129 -1.80 -2.51 5.74
CA ILE A 129 -2.51 -3.80 5.80
C ILE A 129 -1.65 -4.93 5.20
N GLY A 130 -0.92 -4.62 4.13
CA GLY A 130 -0.13 -5.60 3.38
C GLY A 130 0.30 -5.11 2.00
N ARG A 131 1.03 -5.98 1.29
CA ARG A 131 1.41 -5.75 -0.11
C ARG A 131 1.19 -7.00 -0.96
N ALA A 132 0.76 -6.82 -2.20
CA ALA A 132 0.73 -7.85 -3.22
C ALA A 132 1.89 -7.63 -4.20
N ILE A 133 2.70 -8.66 -4.44
CA ILE A 133 3.85 -8.61 -5.35
C ILE A 133 3.42 -9.14 -6.71
N HIS A 134 3.77 -8.42 -7.79
CA HIS A 134 3.47 -8.85 -9.15
C HIS A 134 4.49 -9.89 -9.64
N THR A 135 4.33 -11.14 -9.21
CA THR A 135 5.09 -12.28 -9.76
C THR A 135 4.38 -12.90 -10.96
N THR A 136 3.10 -13.24 -10.80
CA THR A 136 2.17 -13.55 -11.89
C THR A 136 0.83 -12.86 -11.61
N PRO A 137 -0.05 -12.68 -12.61
CA PRO A 137 -1.38 -12.11 -12.39
C PRO A 137 -2.19 -12.86 -11.31
N GLU A 138 -2.14 -14.19 -11.33
CA GLU A 138 -2.92 -15.06 -10.42
C GLU A 138 -2.41 -14.96 -8.98
N GLU A 139 -1.09 -14.93 -8.80
CA GLU A 139 -0.48 -14.81 -7.48
C GLU A 139 -0.69 -13.42 -6.90
N TRP A 140 -0.63 -12.38 -7.73
CA TRP A 140 -0.99 -11.02 -7.34
C TRP A 140 -2.46 -10.92 -6.90
N GLU A 141 -3.38 -11.47 -7.69
CA GLU A 141 -4.82 -11.43 -7.42
C GLU A 141 -5.15 -12.14 -6.09
N LYS A 142 -4.56 -13.31 -5.88
CA LYS A 142 -4.70 -14.06 -4.63
C LYS A 142 -4.19 -13.24 -3.44
N GLN A 143 -2.98 -12.67 -3.52
CA GLN A 143 -2.42 -11.84 -2.44
C GLN A 143 -3.29 -10.61 -2.16
N ALA A 144 -3.77 -9.93 -3.21
CA ALA A 144 -4.64 -8.77 -3.07
C ALA A 144 -5.97 -9.16 -2.40
N GLY A 145 -6.59 -10.27 -2.80
CA GLY A 145 -7.79 -10.82 -2.19
C GLY A 145 -7.60 -11.12 -0.70
N ASP A 146 -6.51 -11.82 -0.35
CA ASP A 146 -6.17 -12.16 1.04
C ASP A 146 -5.94 -10.90 1.90
N ILE A 147 -5.38 -9.84 1.33
CA ILE A 147 -5.17 -8.56 2.02
C ILE A 147 -6.51 -7.84 2.24
N LEU A 148 -7.34 -7.76 1.21
CA LEU A 148 -8.63 -7.07 1.26
C LEU A 148 -9.62 -7.78 2.18
N ALA A 149 -9.53 -9.11 2.32
CA ALA A 149 -10.34 -9.86 3.29
C ALA A 149 -10.04 -9.49 4.76
N ARG A 150 -8.85 -8.91 5.04
CA ARG A 150 -8.46 -8.43 6.38
C ARG A 150 -8.76 -6.94 6.61
N ALA A 151 -9.22 -6.23 5.56
CA ALA A 151 -9.44 -4.79 5.58
C ALA A 151 -10.78 -4.40 6.24
#